data_AF-A0A0E3B7R4-F1
#
_entry.id   AF-A0A0E3B7R4-F1
#
_cell.length_a   1.000
_cell.length_b   1.000
_cell.length_c   1.000
_cell.angle_alpha   90.00
_cell.angle_beta   90.00
_cell.angle_gamma   90.00
#
_symmetry.space_group_name_H-M   'P 1'
#
loop_
_entity.id
_entity.type
_entity.pdbx_description
1 polymer ?
#
loop_
_entity_poly.entity_id
_entity_poly.type
_entity_poly.pdbx_seq_one_letter_code
_entity_poly.pdbx_strand_id
1 'polypeptide(L)'
;METSTTSFIVESLTKAIVEHRLMPGTKLAEQKLADHFGVSRTLVRQALFQLSQNRLIRLEPARGAFVATPSVDEARQVFAVRRMLEAEMVRSFVKQSSAAKIRALKQHVAAEKKAMEANDVGQRTELLGDFHVRMAELMGNEVLAQLLGELISRCALITLMYQSASAAEHSHEEHADIVTAL
;
A
#
# COMPACT_ATOMS: atom_id res chain seq x y z
N MET A 1 -4.51 -17.04 14.19
CA MET A 1 -4.51 -17.82 12.94
C MET A 1 -3.06 -18.01 12.54
N GLU A 2 -2.61 -19.22 12.26
CA GLU A 2 -1.26 -19.43 11.72
C GLU A 2 -1.18 -18.69 10.39
N THR A 3 -0.46 -17.56 10.37
CA THR A 3 -0.11 -16.89 9.12
C THR A 3 0.64 -17.92 8.29
N SER A 4 0.03 -18.40 7.19
CA SER A 4 0.74 -19.33 6.32
C SER A 4 2.08 -18.70 5.94
N THR A 5 3.14 -19.50 5.92
CA THR A 5 4.49 -19.02 5.62
C THR A 5 4.52 -18.22 4.32
N THR A 6 3.64 -18.53 3.35
CA THR A 6 3.45 -17.76 2.11
C THR A 6 2.89 -16.35 2.34
N SER A 7 1.83 -16.19 3.16
CA SER A 7 1.25 -14.87 3.46
C SER A 7 2.26 -13.94 4.11
N PHE A 8 3.04 -14.47 5.07
CA PHE A 8 4.10 -13.71 5.73
C PHE A 8 5.17 -13.22 4.74
N ILE A 9 5.55 -14.03 3.76
CA ILE A 9 6.49 -13.63 2.70
C ILE A 9 5.88 -12.52 1.83
N VAL A 10 4.61 -12.65 1.45
CA VAL A 10 3.89 -11.63 0.66
C VAL A 10 3.82 -10.31 1.39
N GLU A 11 3.41 -10.31 2.66
CA GLU A 11 3.34 -9.12 3.51
C GLU A 11 4.72 -8.48 3.66
N SER A 12 5.75 -9.27 3.97
CA SER A 12 7.12 -8.79 4.15
C SER A 12 7.70 -8.14 2.88
N LEU A 13 7.47 -8.76 1.73
CA LEU A 13 7.92 -8.22 0.44
C LEU A 13 7.12 -7.00 0.00
N THR A 14 5.80 -7.00 0.22
CA THR A 14 4.94 -5.84 -0.04
C THR A 14 5.41 -4.65 0.79
N LYS A 15 5.62 -4.85 2.10
CA LYS A 15 6.15 -3.84 3.01
C LYS A 15 7.51 -3.32 2.56
N ALA A 16 8.43 -4.21 2.17
CA ALA A 16 9.73 -3.79 1.65
C ALA A 16 9.66 -2.99 0.34
N ILE A 17 8.67 -3.25 -0.52
CA ILE A 17 8.42 -2.47 -1.73
C ILE A 17 7.83 -1.09 -1.38
N VAL A 18 6.79 -1.06 -0.56
CA VAL A 18 6.09 0.18 -0.15
C VAL A 18 7.02 1.11 0.62
N GLU A 19 7.87 0.57 1.50
CA GLU A 19 8.86 1.34 2.26
C GLU A 19 10.14 1.62 1.46
N HIS A 20 10.11 1.42 0.14
CA HIS A 20 11.19 1.72 -0.81
C HIS A 20 12.52 1.00 -0.53
N ARG A 21 12.52 -0.11 0.22
CA ARG A 21 13.70 -0.98 0.41
C ARG A 21 13.97 -1.88 -0.80
N LEU A 22 12.93 -2.20 -1.56
CA LEU A 22 13.03 -2.92 -2.84
C LEU A 22 12.64 -1.98 -3.98
N MET A 23 13.65 -1.55 -4.74
CA MET A 23 13.46 -0.57 -5.82
C MET A 23 12.79 -1.20 -7.06
N PRO A 24 12.04 -0.42 -7.86
CA PRO A 24 11.50 -0.85 -9.15
C PRO A 24 12.56 -1.51 -10.03
N GLY A 25 12.22 -2.64 -10.65
CA GLY A 25 13.14 -3.40 -11.49
C GLY A 25 14.12 -4.29 -10.73
N THR A 26 14.14 -4.26 -9.39
CA THR A 26 14.99 -5.16 -8.58
C THR A 26 14.65 -6.62 -8.86
N LYS A 27 15.67 -7.43 -9.15
CA LYS A 27 15.52 -8.88 -9.33
C LYS A 27 15.32 -9.59 -8.00
N LEU A 28 14.24 -10.34 -7.89
CA LEU A 28 13.87 -11.15 -6.73
C LEU A 28 14.34 -12.59 -6.95
N ALA A 29 15.56 -12.90 -6.49
CA ALA A 29 16.14 -14.22 -6.64
C ALA A 29 15.51 -15.22 -5.65
N GLU A 30 14.78 -16.22 -6.17
CA GLU A 30 14.06 -17.22 -5.37
C GLU A 30 14.92 -17.86 -4.28
N GLN A 31 16.17 -18.24 -4.61
CA GLN A 31 17.07 -18.88 -3.66
C GLN A 31 17.45 -17.93 -2.52
N LYS A 32 17.79 -16.68 -2.82
CA LYS A 32 18.14 -15.69 -1.79
C LYS A 32 16.98 -15.40 -0.86
N LEU A 33 15.76 -15.34 -1.40
CA LEU A 33 14.55 -15.17 -0.60
C LEU A 33 14.27 -16.41 0.27
N ALA A 34 14.45 -17.61 -0.29
CA ALA A 34 14.29 -18.86 0.44
C ALA A 34 15.25 -18.92 1.64
N ASP A 35 16.52 -18.56 1.43
CA ASP A 35 17.54 -18.51 2.47
C ASP A 35 17.22 -17.44 3.53
N HIS A 36 16.77 -16.24 3.10
CA HIS A 36 16.41 -15.13 4.00
C HIS A 36 15.24 -15.48 4.92
N PHE A 37 14.20 -16.10 4.38
CA PHE A 37 13.00 -16.46 5.15
C PHE A 37 13.15 -17.82 5.87
N GLY A 38 14.18 -18.61 5.57
CA GLY A 38 14.37 -19.95 6.13
C GLY A 38 13.34 -20.96 5.63
N VAL A 39 12.95 -20.86 4.36
CA VAL A 39 11.82 -21.62 3.77
C VAL A 39 12.21 -22.30 2.46
N SER A 40 11.34 -23.16 1.93
CA SER A 40 11.56 -23.77 0.61
C SER A 40 11.33 -22.77 -0.53
N ARG A 41 12.02 -22.99 -1.67
CA ARG A 41 11.78 -22.22 -2.91
C ARG A 41 10.35 -22.32 -3.43
N THR A 42 9.64 -23.40 -3.12
CA THR A 42 8.23 -23.57 -3.52
C THR A 42 7.34 -22.53 -2.85
N LEU A 43 7.52 -22.27 -1.55
CA LEU A 43 6.76 -21.24 -0.83
C LEU A 43 7.09 -19.84 -1.36
N VAL A 44 8.36 -19.58 -1.64
CA VAL A 44 8.79 -18.31 -2.28
C VAL A 44 8.13 -18.13 -3.64
N ARG A 45 8.07 -19.17 -4.48
CA ARG A 45 7.38 -19.10 -5.79
C ARG A 45 5.91 -18.81 -5.65
N GLN A 46 5.23 -19.41 -4.68
CA GLN A 46 3.83 -19.13 -4.41
C GLN A 46 3.63 -17.66 -3.99
N ALA A 47 4.48 -17.15 -3.10
CA ALA A 47 4.43 -15.76 -2.67
C ALA A 47 4.69 -14.78 -3.82
N LEU A 48 5.71 -15.05 -4.65
CA LEU A 48 6.01 -14.26 -5.84
C LEU A 48 4.85 -14.31 -6.85
N PHE A 49 4.21 -15.48 -7.02
CA PHE A 49 3.02 -15.58 -7.87
C PHE A 49 1.87 -14.71 -7.35
N GLN A 50 1.58 -14.73 -6.05
CA GLN A 50 0.56 -13.87 -5.44
C GLN A 50 0.87 -12.37 -5.62
N LEU A 51 2.12 -11.96 -5.36
CA LEU A 51 2.56 -10.57 -5.60
C LEU A 51 2.40 -10.15 -7.07
N SER A 52 2.54 -11.10 -8.01
CA SER A 52 2.37 -10.82 -9.43
C SER A 52 0.91 -10.59 -9.83
N GLN A 53 -0.04 -11.22 -9.13
CA GLN A 53 -1.47 -10.97 -9.30
C GLN A 53 -1.82 -9.53 -8.89
N ASN A 54 -1.17 -9.03 -7.84
CA ASN A 54 -1.33 -7.65 -7.35
C ASN A 54 -0.49 -6.61 -8.13
N ARG A 55 0.19 -7.03 -9.21
CA ARG A 55 1.06 -6.18 -10.05
C ARG A 55 2.21 -5.47 -9.30
N LEU A 56 2.57 -5.93 -8.10
CA LEU A 56 3.73 -5.42 -7.36
C LEU A 56 5.05 -5.97 -7.90
N ILE A 57 4.97 -7.14 -8.51
CA ILE A 57 6.09 -7.75 -9.23
C ILE A 57 5.64 -8.20 -10.62
N ARG A 58 6.62 -8.44 -11.48
CA ARG A 58 6.44 -9.06 -12.79
C ARG A 58 7.26 -10.35 -12.85
N LEU A 59 6.63 -11.41 -13.32
CA LEU A 59 7.30 -12.67 -13.63
C LEU A 59 7.75 -12.64 -15.09
N GLU A 60 9.04 -12.83 -15.32
CA GLU A 60 9.62 -12.92 -16.65
C GLU A 60 10.01 -14.37 -16.98
N PRO A 61 9.50 -14.93 -18.10
CA PRO A 61 9.89 -16.28 -18.55
C PRO A 61 11.41 -16.44 -18.62
N ALA A 62 11.92 -17.52 -18.02
CA ALA A 62 13.34 -17.86 -17.91
C ALA A 62 14.27 -16.83 -17.22
N ARG A 63 13.76 -15.64 -16.83
CA ARG A 63 14.57 -14.58 -16.21
C ARG A 63 14.28 -14.41 -14.71
N GLY A 64 13.10 -14.82 -14.25
CA GLY A 64 12.70 -14.83 -12.84
C GLY A 64 11.72 -13.71 -12.50
N ALA A 65 11.66 -13.34 -11.22
CA ALA A 65 10.76 -12.30 -10.72
C ALA A 65 11.48 -10.95 -10.54
N PHE A 66 10.78 -9.86 -10.82
CA PHE A 66 11.30 -8.50 -10.68
C PHE A 66 10.25 -7.60 -10.04
N VAL A 67 10.65 -6.66 -9.20
CA VAL A 67 9.76 -5.58 -8.74
C VAL A 67 9.22 -4.84 -9.96
N ALA A 68 7.92 -4.56 -9.98
CA ALA A 68 7.27 -3.91 -11.11
C ALA A 68 7.82 -2.49 -11.36
N THR A 69 7.70 -2.05 -12.60
CA THR A 69 8.10 -0.72 -13.09
C THR A 69 6.93 -0.11 -13.86
N PRO A 70 5.91 0.42 -13.16
CA PRO A 70 4.72 0.95 -13.82
C PRO A 70 5.07 2.10 -14.78
N SER A 71 4.42 2.13 -15.94
CA SER A 71 4.57 3.25 -16.87
C SER A 71 3.81 4.50 -16.38
N VAL A 72 4.11 5.67 -16.94
CA VAL A 72 3.36 6.91 -16.66
C VAL A 72 1.88 6.76 -17.01
N ASP A 73 1.54 6.04 -18.08
CA ASP A 73 0.15 5.82 -18.48
C ASP A 73 -0.57 4.86 -17.53
N GLU A 74 0.10 3.79 -17.07
CA GLU A 74 -0.43 2.93 -16.02
C GLU A 74 -0.66 3.72 -14.73
N ALA A 75 0.29 4.59 -14.35
CA ALA A 75 0.16 5.45 -13.18
C ALA A 75 -1.10 6.33 -13.27
N ARG A 76 -1.33 6.99 -14.40
CA ARG A 76 -2.52 7.81 -14.64
C ARG A 76 -3.81 6.99 -14.50
N GLN A 77 -3.84 5.78 -15.02
CA GLN A 77 -4.99 4.88 -14.95
C GLN A 77 -5.28 4.43 -13.51
N VAL A 78 -4.25 4.03 -12.76
CA VAL A 78 -4.38 3.61 -11.35
C VAL A 78 -4.93 4.75 -10.50
N PHE A 79 -4.36 5.95 -10.60
CA PHE A 79 -4.87 7.11 -9.87
C PHE A 79 -6.28 7.53 -10.31
N ALA A 80 -6.65 7.35 -11.57
CA ALA A 80 -8.01 7.62 -12.04
C ALA A 80 -9.04 6.69 -11.39
N VAL A 81 -8.77 5.38 -11.34
CA VAL A 81 -9.63 4.41 -10.65
C VAL A 81 -9.72 4.72 -9.17
N ARG A 82 -8.58 5.02 -8.53
CA ARG A 82 -8.51 5.38 -7.11
C ARG A 82 -9.40 6.59 -6.79
N ARG A 83 -9.32 7.67 -7.58
CA ARG A 83 -10.19 8.85 -7.42
C ARG A 83 -11.68 8.52 -7.52
N MET A 84 -12.06 7.63 -8.45
CA MET A 84 -13.47 7.22 -8.60
C MET A 84 -13.98 6.51 -7.34
N LEU A 85 -13.18 5.59 -6.79
CA LEU A 85 -13.54 4.84 -5.59
C LEU A 85 -13.56 5.74 -4.35
N GLU A 86 -12.52 6.52 -4.13
CA GLU A 86 -12.37 7.35 -2.93
C GLU A 86 -13.41 8.46 -2.85
N ALA A 87 -13.79 9.06 -3.99
CA ALA A 87 -14.81 10.10 -3.99
C ALA A 87 -16.17 9.56 -3.52
N GLU A 88 -16.54 8.34 -3.92
CA GLU A 88 -17.77 7.71 -3.43
C GLU A 88 -17.64 7.16 -2.00
N MET A 89 -16.45 6.64 -1.65
CA MET A 89 -16.13 6.22 -0.30
C MET A 89 -16.35 7.35 0.70
N VAL A 90 -15.78 8.54 0.44
CA VAL A 90 -15.92 9.70 1.32
C VAL A 90 -17.38 10.15 1.40
N ARG A 91 -18.09 10.26 0.27
CA ARG A 91 -19.53 10.61 0.26
C ARG A 91 -20.38 9.63 1.08
N SER A 92 -20.09 8.34 0.98
CA SER A 92 -20.78 7.32 1.74
C SER A 92 -20.38 7.36 3.22
N PHE A 93 -19.10 7.54 3.54
CA PHE A 93 -18.59 7.64 4.91
C PHE A 93 -19.29 8.75 5.70
N VAL A 94 -19.43 9.94 5.11
CA VAL A 94 -20.09 11.11 5.73
C VAL A 94 -21.50 10.76 6.20
N LYS A 95 -22.29 10.09 5.35
CA LYS A 95 -23.70 9.73 5.64
C LYS A 95 -23.87 8.79 6.82
N GLN A 96 -22.84 8.00 7.14
CA GLN A 96 -22.85 7.00 8.21
C GLN A 96 -21.76 7.23 9.26
N SER A 97 -21.23 8.45 9.30
CA SER A 97 -20.17 8.83 10.22
C SER A 97 -20.71 8.83 11.66
N SER A 98 -19.81 8.55 12.60
CA SER A 98 -20.12 8.62 14.02
C SER A 98 -18.93 9.22 14.75
N ALA A 99 -19.17 9.77 15.94
CA ALA A 99 -18.10 10.32 16.75
C ALA A 99 -16.99 9.29 17.04
N ALA A 100 -17.31 8.01 17.11
CA ALA A 100 -16.32 6.94 17.26
C ALA A 100 -15.45 6.77 16.00
N LYS A 101 -16.06 6.75 14.81
CA LYS A 101 -15.33 6.62 13.54
C LYS A 101 -14.44 7.84 13.27
N ILE A 102 -14.95 9.05 13.54
CA ILE A 102 -14.18 10.30 13.39
C ILE A 102 -13.00 10.31 14.37
N ARG A 103 -13.19 9.88 15.63
CA ARG A 103 -12.08 9.75 16.58
C ARG A 103 -11.01 8.76 16.09
N ALA A 104 -11.40 7.64 15.50
CA ALA A 104 -10.46 6.69 14.94
C ALA A 104 -9.63 7.30 13.79
N LEU A 105 -10.25 8.06 12.88
CA LEU A 105 -9.52 8.77 11.82
C LEU A 105 -8.59 9.86 12.38
N LYS A 106 -9.02 10.62 13.39
CA LYS A 106 -8.17 11.61 14.08
C LYS A 106 -6.92 10.97 14.71
N GLN A 107 -7.07 9.79 15.30
CA GLN A 107 -5.95 9.04 15.86
C GLN A 107 -4.98 8.58 14.75
N HIS A 108 -5.50 8.16 13.60
CA HIS A 108 -4.70 7.78 12.44
C HIS A 108 -3.89 8.95 11.88
N VAL A 109 -4.54 10.10 11.63
CA VAL A 109 -3.87 11.33 11.16
C VAL A 109 -2.83 11.82 12.17
N ALA A 110 -3.09 11.69 13.48
CA ALA A 110 -2.08 12.01 14.49
C ALA A 110 -0.87 11.06 14.46
N ALA A 111 -1.05 9.79 14.07
CA ALA A 111 0.05 8.85 13.89
C ALA A 111 0.88 9.21 12.65
N GLU A 112 0.23 9.60 11.53
CA GLU A 112 0.93 10.10 10.34
C GLU A 112 1.86 11.27 10.69
N LYS A 113 1.33 12.26 11.41
CA LYS A 113 2.09 13.44 11.86
C LYS A 113 3.32 13.05 12.69
N LYS A 114 3.16 12.11 13.63
CA LYS A 114 4.29 11.62 14.45
C LYS A 114 5.35 10.93 13.59
N ALA A 115 4.95 10.11 12.62
CA ALA A 115 5.88 9.45 11.71
C ALA A 115 6.65 10.46 10.84
N MET A 116 5.98 11.53 10.42
CA MET A 116 6.62 12.65 9.72
C MET A 116 7.65 13.38 10.59
N GLU A 117 7.27 13.76 11.82
CA GLU A 117 8.16 14.44 12.78
C GLU A 117 9.38 13.57 13.15
N ALA A 118 9.21 12.25 13.22
CA ALA A 118 10.28 11.29 13.48
C ALA A 118 11.19 11.01 12.27
N ASN A 119 10.88 11.55 11.08
CA ASN A 119 11.53 11.19 9.81
C ASN A 119 11.52 9.69 9.49
N ASP A 120 10.53 8.95 9.99
CA ASP A 120 10.36 7.52 9.68
C ASP A 120 9.65 7.38 8.32
N VAL A 121 10.44 7.30 7.25
CA VAL A 121 9.93 7.22 5.87
C VAL A 121 9.07 5.98 5.66
N GLY A 122 9.42 4.85 6.30
CA GLY A 122 8.70 3.59 6.14
C GLY A 122 7.31 3.68 6.76
N GLN A 123 7.26 4.02 8.05
CA GLN A 123 6.01 4.18 8.78
C GLN A 123 5.14 5.30 8.19
N ARG A 124 5.74 6.42 7.76
CA ARG A 124 5.00 7.49 7.09
C ARG A 124 4.31 7.01 5.82
N THR A 125 5.02 6.25 4.98
CA THR A 125 4.46 5.77 3.69
C THR A 125 3.34 4.75 3.91
N GLU A 126 3.51 3.87 4.90
CA GLU A 126 2.48 2.92 5.35
C GLU A 126 1.22 3.66 5.83
N LEU A 127 1.37 4.58 6.79
CA LEU A 127 0.22 5.30 7.37
C LEU A 127 -0.53 6.18 6.37
N LEU A 128 0.17 6.85 5.46
CA LEU A 128 -0.46 7.66 4.40
C LEU A 128 -1.26 6.79 3.42
N GLY A 129 -0.77 5.59 3.09
CA GLY A 129 -1.56 4.63 2.33
C GLY A 129 -2.79 4.17 3.10
N ASP A 130 -2.58 3.77 4.36
CA ASP A 130 -3.59 3.12 5.19
C ASP A 130 -4.79 4.00 5.54
N PHE A 131 -4.67 5.33 5.46
CA PHE A 131 -5.79 6.24 5.76
C PHE A 131 -7.07 5.88 4.99
N HIS A 132 -6.94 5.59 3.70
CA HIS A 132 -8.08 5.29 2.83
C HIS A 132 -8.62 3.87 3.07
N VAL A 133 -7.74 2.90 3.33
CA VAL A 133 -8.15 1.54 3.75
C VAL A 133 -8.91 1.62 5.06
N ARG A 134 -8.40 2.40 6.01
CA ARG A 134 -9.01 2.59 7.33
C ARG A 134 -10.40 3.21 7.25
N MET A 135 -10.62 4.16 6.34
CA MET A 135 -11.95 4.67 6.08
C MET A 135 -12.90 3.57 5.61
N ALA A 136 -12.49 2.71 4.67
CA ALA A 136 -13.30 1.60 4.18
C ALA A 136 -13.60 0.55 5.27
N GLU A 137 -12.61 0.21 6.12
CA GLU A 137 -12.80 -0.66 7.28
C GLU A 137 -13.81 -0.09 8.28
N LEU A 138 -13.70 1.20 8.61
CA LEU A 138 -14.65 1.88 9.50
C LEU A 138 -16.06 1.97 8.90
N MET A 139 -16.19 1.82 7.57
CA MET A 139 -17.48 1.68 6.91
C MET A 139 -18.05 0.27 7.01
N GLY A 140 -17.25 -0.73 7.42
CA GLY A 140 -17.59 -2.15 7.34
C GLY A 140 -17.56 -2.69 5.91
N ASN A 141 -16.86 -2.02 4.99
CA ASN A 141 -16.80 -2.41 3.58
C ASN A 141 -15.47 -3.11 3.29
N GLU A 142 -15.38 -4.38 3.69
CA GLU A 142 -14.17 -5.21 3.54
C GLU A 142 -13.72 -5.36 2.08
N VAL A 143 -14.68 -5.43 1.14
CA VAL A 143 -14.39 -5.52 -0.30
C VAL A 143 -13.68 -4.26 -0.78
N LEU A 144 -14.15 -3.08 -0.36
CA LEU A 144 -13.51 -1.82 -0.70
C LEU A 144 -12.14 -1.69 -0.02
N ALA A 145 -12.01 -2.11 1.23
CA ALA A 145 -10.74 -2.09 1.96
C ALA A 145 -9.67 -2.93 1.23
N GLN A 146 -10.03 -4.15 0.80
CA GLN A 146 -9.13 -5.00 0.02
C GLN A 146 -8.73 -4.35 -1.31
N LEU A 147 -9.70 -3.85 -2.09
CA LEU A 147 -9.42 -3.22 -3.39
C LEU A 147 -8.54 -1.97 -3.25
N LEU A 148 -8.77 -1.15 -2.22
CA LEU A 148 -7.94 0.01 -1.93
C LEU A 148 -6.52 -0.42 -1.53
N GLY A 149 -6.36 -1.42 -0.67
CA GLY A 149 -5.04 -1.92 -0.26
C GLY A 149 -4.19 -2.39 -1.46
N GLU A 150 -4.80 -3.09 -2.41
CA GLU A 150 -4.16 -3.50 -3.66
C GLU A 150 -3.74 -2.29 -4.53
N LEU A 151 -4.63 -1.30 -4.68
CA LEU A 151 -4.35 -0.09 -5.45
C LEU A 151 -3.29 0.80 -4.78
N ILE A 152 -3.31 0.93 -3.46
CA ILE A 152 -2.36 1.73 -2.68
C ILE A 152 -0.96 1.15 -2.79
N SER A 153 -0.82 -0.18 -2.70
CA SER A 153 0.48 -0.84 -2.86
C SER A 153 1.08 -0.56 -4.25
N ARG A 154 0.24 -0.51 -5.29
CA ARG A 154 0.66 -0.10 -6.64
C ARG A 154 1.00 1.39 -6.71
N CYS A 155 0.23 2.24 -6.04
CA CYS A 155 0.51 3.68 -5.94
C CYS A 155 1.86 3.95 -5.28
N ALA A 156 2.25 3.20 -4.24
CA ALA A 156 3.54 3.36 -3.59
C ALA A 156 4.71 3.16 -4.57
N LEU A 157 4.64 2.11 -5.42
CA LEU A 157 5.61 1.90 -6.50
C LEU A 157 5.65 3.06 -7.51
N ILE A 158 4.49 3.58 -7.88
CA ILE A 158 4.36 4.71 -8.81
C ILE A 158 4.96 5.98 -8.19
N THR A 159 4.62 6.27 -6.93
CA THR A 159 5.10 7.41 -6.15
C THR A 159 6.62 7.40 -6.04
N LEU A 160 7.24 6.24 -5.76
CA LEU A 160 8.69 6.08 -5.74
C LEU A 160 9.36 6.48 -7.07
N MET A 161 8.69 6.26 -8.21
CA MET A 161 9.25 6.54 -9.53
C MET A 161 9.01 7.98 -10.00
N TYR A 162 7.91 8.62 -9.58
CA TYR A 162 7.42 9.84 -10.24
C TYR A 162 7.08 11.01 -9.31
N GLN A 163 7.03 10.85 -7.98
CA GLN A 163 6.70 11.94 -7.06
C GLN A 163 7.93 12.57 -6.40
N SER A 164 7.84 13.88 -6.12
CA SER A 164 8.83 14.63 -5.36
C SER A 164 8.71 14.38 -3.86
N ALA A 165 9.78 14.69 -3.11
CA ALA A 165 9.82 14.55 -1.65
C ALA A 165 8.73 15.35 -0.91
N SER A 166 8.20 16.41 -1.51
CA SER A 166 7.13 17.27 -0.95
C SER A 166 5.74 16.63 -0.98
N ALA A 167 5.55 15.52 -1.68
CA ALA A 167 4.23 14.92 -1.87
C ALA A 167 3.63 14.36 -0.56
N ALA A 168 4.46 13.84 0.34
CA ALA A 168 4.00 13.21 1.58
C ALA A 168 3.40 14.22 2.58
N GLU A 169 3.97 15.43 2.66
CA GLU A 169 3.43 16.50 3.50
C GLU A 169 2.06 16.96 3.00
N HIS A 170 1.93 17.12 1.68
CA HIS A 170 0.66 17.47 1.06
C HIS A 170 -0.43 16.41 1.29
N SER A 171 -0.10 15.12 1.18
CA SER A 171 -1.07 14.05 1.47
C SER A 171 -1.54 14.07 2.93
N HIS A 172 -0.64 14.32 3.88
CA HIS A 172 -1.02 14.46 5.28
C HIS A 172 -1.97 15.66 5.50
N GLU A 173 -1.65 16.82 4.90
CA GLU A 173 -2.51 18.00 4.95
C GLU A 173 -3.91 17.70 4.39
N GLU A 174 -3.99 17.03 3.24
CA GLU A 174 -5.26 16.60 2.64
C GLU A 174 -6.06 15.69 3.57
N HIS A 175 -5.42 14.73 4.25
CA HIS A 175 -6.09 13.86 5.22
C HIS A 175 -6.61 14.64 6.43
N ALA A 176 -5.81 15.57 6.95
CA ALA A 176 -6.20 16.42 8.06
C ALA A 176 -7.41 17.31 7.71
N ASP A 177 -7.44 17.85 6.48
CA ASP A 177 -8.55 18.65 5.97
C ASP A 177 -9.82 17.81 5.81
N ILE A 178 -9.72 16.59 5.26
CA ILE A 178 -10.85 15.65 5.17
C ILE A 178 -11.42 15.39 6.57
N VAL A 179 -10.57 15.03 7.53
CA VAL A 179 -11.02 14.70 8.89
C VAL A 179 -11.59 15.92 9.63
N THR A 180 -11.13 17.12 9.30
CA THR A 180 -11.66 18.38 9.86
C THR A 180 -13.05 18.71 9.28
N ALA A 181 -13.32 18.31 8.05
CA ALA A 181 -14.60 18.51 7.38
C ALA A 181 -15.70 17.47 7.76
N LEU A 182 -15.34 16.40 8.49
CA LEU A 182 -16.25 15.36 9.00
C LEU A 182 -16.87 15.70 10.36
#